data_AF-A0A949Q6T6-F1
#
_entry.id   AF-A0A949Q6T6-F1
#
_cell.length_a   1.000
_cell.length_b   1.000
_cell.length_c   1.000
_cell.angle_alpha   90.00
_cell.angle_beta   90.00
_cell.angle_gamma   90.00
#
_symmetry.space_group_name_H-M   'P 1'
#
loop_
_entity.id
_entity.type
_entity.pdbx_description
1 polymer ?
#
loop_
_entity_poly.entity_id
_entity_poly.type
_entity_poly.pdbx_seq_one_letter_code
_entity_poly.pdbx_strand_id
1 'polypeptide(L)'
;MYKIYVIKQRRGGSERVAGSQTSTYSPDIAIAAFRAAYSDPRWQSPEYLLLLTQSHQQRAAFRFGSSPGERDYIAPDQEILL
;
A
#
# COMPACT_ATOMS: atom_id res chain seq x y z
N MET A 1 -1.54 14.78 6.31
CA MET A 1 -1.11 14.50 4.93
C MET A 1 -1.01 12.99 4.75
N TYR A 2 -1.63 12.45 3.71
CA TYR A 2 -1.56 11.05 3.33
C TYR A 2 -0.39 10.80 2.37
N LYS A 3 0.27 9.66 2.55
CA LYS A 3 1.33 9.17 1.65
C LYS A 3 1.08 7.70 1.34
N ILE A 4 1.09 7.39 0.05
CA ILE A 4 0.96 6.05 -0.51
C ILE A 4 2.28 5.72 -1.17
N TYR A 5 2.87 4.58 -0.90
CA TYR A 5 4.08 4.12 -1.58
C TYR A 5 4.17 2.60 -1.59
N VAL A 6 4.85 2.07 -2.61
CA VAL A 6 5.19 0.65 -2.68
C VAL A 6 6.57 0.45 -2.08
N ILE A 7 6.69 -0.57 -1.25
CA ILE A 7 7.92 -0.98 -0.58
C ILE A 7 8.32 -2.33 -1.14
N LYS A 8 9.59 -2.49 -1.50
CA LYS A 8 10.22 -3.78 -1.78
C LYS A 8 10.90 -4.31 -0.52
N GLN A 9 10.48 -5.48 -0.07
CA GLN A 9 11.11 -6.24 1.00
C GLN A 9 12.42 -6.88 0.50
N ARG A 10 13.47 -6.81 1.30
CA ARG A 10 14.82 -7.32 0.98
C ARG A 10 15.40 -8.03 2.18
N ARG A 11 16.42 -8.88 1.96
CA ARG A 11 17.09 -9.69 3.01
C ARG A 11 17.85 -8.89 4.08
N GLY A 12 17.67 -7.58 4.15
CA GLY A 12 18.26 -6.67 5.15
C GLY A 12 17.46 -5.39 5.36
N GLY A 13 16.20 -5.34 4.93
CA GLY A 13 15.35 -4.16 5.13
C GLY A 13 14.26 -3.98 4.09
N SER A 14 13.71 -2.77 4.08
CA SER A 14 12.62 -2.33 3.21
C SER A 14 13.08 -1.11 2.41
N GLU A 15 12.88 -1.11 1.10
CA GLU A 15 13.16 0.06 0.25
C GLU A 15 11.89 0.54 -0.43
N ARG A 16 11.66 1.86 -0.46
CA ARG A 16 10.56 2.43 -1.25
C ARG A 16 10.91 2.37 -2.72
N VAL A 17 9.99 1.85 -3.54
CA VAL A 17 10.16 1.83 -4.99
C VAL A 17 10.08 3.26 -5.52
N ALA A 18 11.13 3.70 -6.23
CA ALA A 18 11.19 5.04 -6.81
C ALA A 18 9.99 5.29 -7.76
N GLY A 19 9.42 6.49 -7.68
CA GLY A 19 8.27 6.87 -8.52
C GLY A 19 6.93 6.24 -8.12
N SER A 20 6.87 5.37 -7.10
CA SER A 20 5.61 4.81 -6.60
C SER A 20 4.85 5.72 -5.64
N GLN A 21 5.47 6.81 -5.18
CA GLN A 21 4.92 7.64 -4.11
C GLN A 21 3.81 8.57 -4.63
N THR A 22 2.66 8.51 -3.98
CA THR A 22 1.59 9.52 -4.10
C THR A 22 1.40 10.24 -2.76
N SER A 23 1.16 11.54 -2.82
CA SER A 23 1.06 12.45 -1.67
C SER A 23 -0.19 13.32 -1.82
N THR A 24 -1.06 13.36 -0.81
CA THR A 24 -2.30 14.15 -0.86
C THR A 24 -2.79 14.56 0.52
N TYR A 25 -3.63 15.59 0.60
CA TYR A 25 -4.38 15.96 1.81
C TYR A 25 -5.81 15.42 1.82
N SER A 26 -6.33 14.97 0.66
CA SER A 26 -7.68 14.44 0.55
C SER A 26 -7.71 12.94 0.89
N PRO A 27 -8.60 12.50 1.80
CA PRO A 27 -8.78 11.08 2.10
C PRO A 27 -9.26 10.29 0.87
N ASP A 28 -10.21 10.83 0.12
CA ASP A 28 -10.77 10.16 -1.06
C ASP A 28 -9.70 9.90 -2.13
N ILE A 29 -8.84 10.91 -2.38
CA ILE A 29 -7.70 10.76 -3.30
C ILE A 29 -6.72 9.70 -2.76
N ALA A 30 -6.53 9.62 -1.44
CA ALA A 30 -5.62 8.64 -0.85
C ALA A 30 -6.14 7.19 -1.00
N ILE A 31 -7.45 6.98 -0.77
CA ILE A 31 -8.12 5.68 -1.00
C ILE A 31 -8.04 5.31 -2.47
N ALA A 32 -8.36 6.24 -3.38
CA ALA A 32 -8.29 6.01 -4.82
C ALA A 32 -6.87 5.66 -5.28
N ALA A 33 -5.86 6.38 -4.81
CA ALA A 33 -4.45 6.10 -5.12
C ALA A 33 -4.00 4.74 -4.58
N PHE A 34 -4.43 4.37 -3.37
CA PHE A 34 -4.15 3.04 -2.82
C PHE A 34 -4.79 1.95 -3.68
N ARG A 35 -6.06 2.11 -4.06
CA ARG A 35 -6.77 1.15 -4.91
C ARG A 35 -6.18 1.04 -6.32
N ALA A 36 -5.71 2.15 -6.88
CA ALA A 36 -4.99 2.15 -8.15
C ALA A 36 -3.69 1.34 -8.06
N ALA A 37 -2.91 1.53 -6.99
CA ALA A 37 -1.66 0.77 -6.77
C ALA A 37 -1.92 -0.71 -6.42
N TYR A 38 -2.99 -1.00 -5.68
CA TYR A 38 -3.42 -2.36 -5.33
C TYR A 38 -3.63 -3.23 -6.58
N SER A 39 -4.24 -2.66 -7.61
CA SER A 39 -4.56 -3.35 -8.87
C SER A 39 -3.49 -3.23 -9.95
N ASP A 40 -2.36 -2.58 -9.65
CA ASP A 40 -1.30 -2.36 -10.63
C ASP A 40 -0.51 -3.67 -10.86
N PRO A 41 -0.41 -4.16 -12.12
CA PRO A 41 0.25 -5.43 -12.42
C PRO A 41 1.75 -5.42 -12.09
N ARG A 42 2.39 -4.25 -12.02
CA ARG A 42 3.82 -4.13 -11.73
C ARG A 42 4.21 -4.62 -10.33
N TRP A 43 3.26 -4.61 -9.39
CA TRP A 43 3.50 -4.88 -7.99
C TRP A 43 3.03 -6.26 -7.54
N GLN A 44 2.45 -7.08 -8.42
CA GLN A 44 1.82 -8.38 -8.10
C GLN A 44 2.85 -9.50 -7.78
N SER A 45 3.78 -9.23 -6.86
CA SER A 45 4.74 -10.20 -6.34
C SER A 45 4.85 -10.07 -4.81
N PRO A 46 5.01 -11.18 -4.06
CA PRO A 46 5.12 -11.19 -2.59
C PRO A 46 6.25 -10.35 -1.98
N GLU A 47 7.25 -9.97 -2.78
CA GLU A 47 8.31 -9.07 -2.36
C GLU A 47 7.85 -7.61 -2.16
N TYR A 48 6.67 -7.25 -2.68
CA TYR A 48 6.14 -5.90 -2.58
C TYR A 48 5.10 -5.78 -1.47
N LEU A 49 5.07 -4.59 -0.87
CA LEU A 49 4.09 -4.18 0.13
C LEU A 49 3.61 -2.77 -0.21
N LEU A 50 2.30 -2.60 -0.37
CA LEU A 50 1.65 -1.31 -0.52
C LEU A 50 1.38 -0.74 0.87
N LEU A 51 1.84 0.49 1.12
CA LEU A 51 1.67 1.16 2.39
C LEU A 51 0.97 2.50 2.20
N LEU A 52 -0.03 2.74 3.03
CA LEU A 52 -0.68 4.03 3.20
C LEU A 52 -0.47 4.52 4.63
N THR A 53 0.03 5.75 4.72
CA THR A 53 0.28 6.44 5.99
C THR A 53 -0.42 7.78 6.02
N GLN A 54 -0.77 8.24 7.22
CA GLN A 54 -1.25 9.59 7.47
C GLN A 54 -0.42 10.17 8.61
N SER A 55 0.26 11.30 8.37
CA SER A 55 1.05 11.99 9.40
C SER A 55 2.01 11.05 10.15
N HIS A 56 2.73 10.20 9.41
CA HIS A 56 3.69 9.20 9.91
C HIS A 56 3.10 7.99 10.63
N GLN A 57 1.78 7.89 10.78
CA GLN A 57 1.11 6.69 11.26
C GLN A 57 0.67 5.81 10.09
N GLN A 58 0.88 4.50 10.21
CA GLN A 58 0.34 3.53 9.26
C GLN A 58 -1.19 3.46 9.40
N ARG A 59 -1.88 3.59 8.27
CA ARG A 59 -3.35 3.48 8.19
C ARG A 59 -3.77 2.17 7.54
N ALA A 60 -3.10 1.77 6.46
CA ALA A 60 -3.33 0.49 5.80
C ALA A 60 -2.03 -0.05 5.21
N ALA A 61 -1.89 -1.37 5.23
CA ALA A 61 -0.80 -2.09 4.58
C ALA A 61 -1.38 -3.30 3.84
N PHE A 62 -0.90 -3.53 2.62
CA PHE A 62 -1.26 -4.70 1.83
C PHE A 62 0.00 -5.35 1.28
N ARG A 63 0.22 -6.62 1.61
CA ARG A 63 1.28 -7.42 1.00
C ARG A 63 0.72 -8.03 -0.29
N PHE A 64 1.39 -7.77 -1.41
CA PHE A 64 0.96 -8.36 -2.68
C PHE A 64 1.09 -9.88 -2.63
N GLY A 65 0.16 -10.60 -3.26
CA GLY A 65 0.08 -12.05 -3.18
C GLY A 65 -0.36 -12.60 -1.82
N SER A 66 -0.77 -11.74 -0.87
CA SER A 66 -1.38 -12.22 0.37
C SER A 66 -2.76 -12.83 0.15
N SER A 67 -3.17 -13.69 1.09
CA SER A 67 -4.45 -14.42 1.05
C SER A 67 -5.31 -14.16 2.29
N PRO A 68 -6.64 -14.43 2.23
CA PRO A 68 -7.51 -14.31 3.40
C PRO A 68 -6.97 -15.02 4.63
N GLY A 69 -6.95 -14.31 5.77
CA GLY A 69 -6.40 -14.81 7.04
C GLY A 69 -4.93 -14.43 7.29
N GLU A 70 -4.22 -13.89 6.30
CA GLU A 70 -2.88 -13.34 6.50
C GLU A 70 -2.92 -11.89 7.04
N ARG A 71 -1.91 -11.51 7.84
CA ARG A 71 -1.88 -10.22 8.56
C ARG A 71 -2.05 -8.99 7.65
N ASP A 72 -1.38 -8.99 6.50
CA ASP A 72 -1.33 -7.85 5.58
C ASP A 72 -2.20 -8.11 4.34
N TYR A 73 -3.27 -8.88 4.51
CA TYR A 73 -4.30 -9.08 3.50
C TYR A 73 -5.40 -8.03 3.64
N ILE A 74 -5.78 -7.43 2.52
CA ILE A 74 -6.93 -6.53 2.40
C ILE A 74 -7.76 -7.06 1.24
N ALA A 75 -9.05 -7.30 1.47
CA ALA A 75 -9.92 -7.79 0.39
C ALA A 75 -10.10 -6.70 -0.70
N PRO A 76 -10.34 -7.09 -1.97
CA PRO A 76 -10.51 -6.14 -3.07
C PRO A 76 -11.62 -5.10 -2.83
N ASP A 77 -12.69 -5.51 -2.14
CA ASP A 77 -13.90 -4.75 -1.84
C ASP A 77 -13.95 -4.21 -0.39
N GLN A 78 -12.95 -4.55 0.43
CA GLN A 78 -12.89 -4.10 1.82
C GLN A 78 -12.85 -2.56 1.91
N GLU A 79 -13.55 -1.97 2.86
CA GLU A 79 -13.46 -0.53 3.07
C GLU A 79 -12.10 -0.14 3.69
N ILE A 80 -11.47 0.93 3.19
CA ILE A 80 -10.23 1.49 3.75
C ILE A 80 -10.61 2.67 4.65
N LEU A 81 -10.41 2.52 5.96
CA LEU A 81 -10.69 3.56 6.95
C LEU A 81 -9.42 4.40 7.21
N LEU A 82 -9.54 5.74 7.15
CA LEU A 82 -8.42 6.70 7.16
C LEU A 82 -8.33 7.59 8.40
#